data_AF-A0A940L5E4-F1
#
_entry.id   AF-A0A940L5E4-F1
#
_cell.length_a   1.000
_cell.length_b   1.000
_cell.length_c   1.000
_cell.angle_alpha   90.00
_cell.angle_beta   90.00
_cell.angle_gamma   90.00
#
_symmetry.space_group_name_H-M   'P 1'
#
loop_
_entity.id
_entity.type
_entity.pdbx_description
1 polymer ?
#
loop_
_entity_poly.entity_id
_entity_poly.type
_entity_poly.pdbx_seq_one_letter_code
_entity_poly.pdbx_strand_id
1 'polypeptide(L)'
;MSSFSDEFRKYQKQGRSLTAAIVLVSVLAPISFSLLLERKFHWAMSGAAAMGFLAIAVGLHIYRAKVSQKLVRKYENLDVGSVLAKKLSPKAPGRFVITNRGYNHFYLRCLNTGEQVLVSKNRVREDFDIAN
;
A
#
# COMPACT_ATOMS: atom_id res chain seq x y z
N MET A 1 18.92 4.23 -13.98
CA MET A 1 18.40 4.82 -12.73
C MET A 1 16.91 4.52 -12.66
N SER A 2 16.44 3.72 -11.70
CA SER A 2 14.99 3.51 -11.52
C SER A 2 14.37 4.82 -11.03
N SER A 3 13.35 5.32 -11.71
CA SER A 3 12.67 6.55 -11.31
C SER A 3 12.02 6.36 -9.94
N PHE A 4 11.98 7.41 -9.12
CA PHE A 4 11.35 7.40 -7.80
C PHE A 4 9.88 6.92 -7.86
N SER A 5 9.19 7.21 -8.98
CA SER A 5 7.84 6.72 -9.26
C SER A 5 7.76 5.19 -9.48
N ASP A 6 8.76 4.58 -10.10
CA ASP A 6 8.78 3.14 -10.36
C ASP A 6 8.92 2.33 -9.06
N GLU A 7 9.80 2.80 -8.16
CA GLU A 7 9.91 2.21 -6.82
C GLU A 7 8.61 2.36 -6.02
N PHE A 8 7.96 3.53 -6.11
CA PHE A 8 6.69 3.77 -5.44
C PHE A 8 5.60 2.81 -5.93
N ARG A 9 5.44 2.67 -7.26
CA ARG A 9 4.48 1.72 -7.86
C ARG A 9 4.81 0.28 -7.48
N LYS A 10 6.09 -0.08 -7.39
CA LYS A 10 6.53 -1.40 -6.93
C LYS A 10 6.06 -1.68 -5.50
N TYR A 11 6.29 -0.76 -4.56
CA TYR A 11 5.85 -0.92 -3.17
C TYR A 11 4.31 -0.91 -3.03
N GLN A 12 3.61 -0.10 -3.82
CA GLN A 12 2.15 -0.09 -3.86
C GLN A 12 1.58 -1.44 -4.35
N LYS A 13 2.15 -1.99 -5.43
CA LYS A 13 1.78 -3.31 -5.97
C LYS A 13 2.08 -4.42 -4.95
N GLN A 14 3.25 -4.37 -4.30
CA GLN A 14 3.62 -5.29 -3.22
C GLN A 14 2.65 -5.20 -2.03
N GLY A 15 2.24 -4.01 -1.60
CA GLY A 15 1.26 -3.84 -0.54
C GLY A 15 -0.10 -4.47 -0.88
N ARG A 16 -0.56 -4.32 -2.13
CA ARG A 16 -1.79 -4.94 -2.62
C ARG A 16 -1.67 -6.45 -2.69
N SER A 17 -0.57 -6.99 -3.24
CA SER A 17 -0.36 -8.44 -3.32
C SER A 17 -0.27 -9.09 -1.94
N LEU A 18 0.35 -8.43 -0.97
CA LEU A 18 0.40 -8.92 0.41
C LEU A 18 -0.97 -8.92 1.08
N THR A 19 -1.78 -7.89 0.81
CA THR A 19 -3.15 -7.84 1.32
C THR A 19 -3.97 -8.99 0.73
N ALA A 20 -3.85 -9.23 -0.57
CA ALA A 20 -4.48 -10.39 -1.22
C ALA A 20 -3.99 -11.73 -0.61
N ALA A 21 -2.69 -11.89 -0.39
CA ALA A 21 -2.13 -13.09 0.22
C ALA A 21 -2.68 -13.33 1.65
N ILE A 22 -2.80 -12.28 2.47
CA ILE A 22 -3.39 -12.38 3.81
C ILE A 22 -4.85 -12.85 3.74
N VAL A 23 -5.65 -12.28 2.83
CA VAL A 23 -7.04 -12.71 2.62
C VAL A 23 -7.10 -14.16 2.17
N LEU A 24 -6.23 -14.56 1.25
CA LEU A 24 -6.15 -15.93 0.74
C LEU A 24 -5.81 -16.92 1.87
N VAL A 25 -4.83 -16.58 2.73
CA VAL A 25 -4.48 -17.36 3.92
C VAL A 25 -5.65 -17.47 4.90
N SER A 26 -6.41 -16.38 5.12
CA SER A 26 -7.57 -16.41 6.01
C SER A 26 -8.72 -17.29 5.52
N VAL A 27 -8.83 -17.52 4.20
CA VAL A 27 -9.82 -18.44 3.61
C VAL A 27 -9.29 -19.88 3.57
N LEU A 28 -8.01 -20.06 3.23
CA LEU A 28 -7.40 -21.38 3.17
C LEU A 28 -7.25 -22.05 4.54
N ALA A 29 -7.00 -21.27 5.60
CA ALA A 29 -6.86 -21.81 6.95
C ALA A 29 -8.10 -22.61 7.39
N PRO A 30 -9.34 -22.06 7.42
CA PRO A 30 -10.52 -22.82 7.82
C PRO A 30 -10.82 -24.00 6.89
N ILE A 31 -10.62 -23.87 5.57
CA ILE A 31 -10.79 -24.98 4.62
C ILE A 31 -9.83 -26.13 4.95
N SER A 32 -8.57 -25.82 5.22
CA SER A 32 -7.55 -26.82 5.58
C SER A 32 -7.90 -27.52 6.89
N PHE A 33 -8.44 -26.78 7.86
CA PHE A 33 -8.93 -27.35 9.12
C PHE A 33 -10.12 -28.29 8.92
N SER A 34 -11.10 -27.90 8.12
CA SER A 34 -12.26 -28.75 7.81
C SER A 34 -11.81 -30.07 7.18
N LEU A 35 -10.90 -30.03 6.20
CA LEU A 35 -10.37 -31.24 5.54
C LEU A 35 -9.58 -32.15 6.50
N LEU A 36 -8.80 -31.57 7.42
CA LEU A 36 -8.06 -32.33 8.43
C LEU A 36 -8.99 -33.03 9.42
N LEU A 37 -10.07 -32.36 9.83
CA LEU A 37 -11.10 -32.92 10.71
C LEU A 37 -11.88 -34.06 10.01
N GLU A 38 -12.26 -33.88 8.75
CA GLU A 38 -12.97 -34.91 7.96
C GLU A 38 -12.14 -36.19 7.81
N ARG A 39 -10.82 -36.08 7.64
CA ARG A 39 -9.91 -37.22 7.54
C ARG A 39 -9.57 -37.88 8.88
N LYS A 40 -10.17 -37.44 10.00
CA LYS A 40 -9.93 -37.94 11.36
C LYS A 40 -8.44 -37.89 11.77
N PHE A 41 -7.71 -36.87 11.31
CA PHE A 41 -6.32 -36.69 11.75
C PHE A 41 -6.25 -36.39 13.25
N HIS A 42 -5.18 -36.86 13.89
CA HIS A 42 -4.92 -36.61 15.31
C HIS A 42 -4.80 -35.11 15.61
N TRP A 43 -5.30 -34.70 16.78
CA TRP A 43 -5.30 -33.32 17.27
C TRP A 43 -3.93 -32.63 17.20
N ALA A 44 -2.84 -33.39 17.36
CA ALA A 44 -1.47 -32.90 17.23
C ALA A 44 -1.15 -32.37 15.82
N MET A 45 -1.61 -33.04 14.76
CA MET A 45 -1.42 -32.61 13.37
C MET A 45 -2.21 -31.33 13.08
N SER A 46 -3.44 -31.26 13.55
CA SER A 46 -4.28 -30.06 13.44
C SER A 46 -3.68 -28.87 14.20
N GLY A 47 -3.13 -29.10 15.40
CA GLY A 47 -2.42 -28.08 16.17
C GLY A 47 -1.16 -27.57 15.46
N ALA A 48 -0.37 -28.47 14.87
CA ALA A 48 0.81 -28.09 14.08
C ALA A 48 0.42 -27.26 12.85
N ALA A 49 -0.64 -27.63 12.14
CA ALA A 49 -1.18 -26.85 11.03
C ALA A 49 -1.64 -25.44 11.48
N ALA A 50 -2.27 -25.34 12.67
CA ALA A 50 -2.72 -24.05 13.24
C ALA A 50 -1.55 -23.09 13.43
N MET A 51 -0.50 -23.60 14.08
CA MET A 51 0.71 -22.85 14.36
C MET A 51 1.41 -22.43 13.06
N GLY A 52 1.41 -23.29 12.03
CA GLY A 52 1.93 -22.96 10.71
C GLY A 52 1.18 -21.80 10.06
N PHE A 53 -0.15 -21.85 10.00
CA PHE A 53 -0.96 -20.77 9.45
C PHE A 53 -0.82 -19.46 10.25
N LEU A 54 -0.74 -19.54 11.57
CA LEU A 54 -0.51 -18.39 12.44
C LEU A 54 0.85 -17.74 12.16
N ALA A 55 1.92 -18.53 12.08
CA ALA A 55 3.25 -18.04 11.78
C ALA A 55 3.31 -17.35 10.41
N ILE A 56 2.68 -17.93 9.39
CA ILE A 56 2.57 -17.34 8.04
C ILE A 56 1.81 -16.01 8.09
N ALA A 57 0.67 -15.97 8.78
CA ALA A 57 -0.14 -14.76 8.91
C ALA A 57 0.63 -13.62 9.60
N VAL A 58 1.31 -13.93 10.71
CA VAL A 58 2.16 -12.97 11.44
C VAL A 58 3.30 -12.48 10.55
N GLY A 59 3.98 -13.38 9.84
CA GLY A 59 5.06 -13.03 8.91
C GLY A 59 4.60 -12.08 7.79
N LEU A 60 3.46 -12.39 7.17
CA LEU A 60 2.84 -11.54 6.14
C LEU A 60 2.46 -10.17 6.72
N HIS A 61 1.92 -10.12 7.93
CA HIS A 61 1.52 -8.87 8.58
C HIS A 61 2.72 -7.97 8.89
N ILE A 62 3.81 -8.54 9.41
CA ILE A 62 5.06 -7.81 9.67
C ILE A 62 5.65 -7.27 8.36
N TYR A 63 5.68 -8.09 7.31
CA TYR A 63 6.21 -7.66 6.03
C TYR A 63 5.35 -6.56 5.39
N ARG A 64 4.02 -6.66 5.48
CA ARG A 64 3.09 -5.59 5.07
C ARG A 64 3.34 -4.29 5.84
N ALA A 65 3.56 -4.35 7.16
CA ALA A 65 3.88 -3.18 7.96
C ALA A 65 5.18 -2.50 7.51
N LYS A 66 6.23 -3.28 7.23
CA LYS A 66 7.50 -2.77 6.67
C LYS A 66 7.31 -2.07 5.31
N VAL A 67 6.54 -2.68 4.40
CA VAL A 67 6.24 -2.07 3.09
C VAL A 67 5.43 -0.78 3.26
N SER A 68 4.44 -0.78 4.15
CA SER A 68 3.64 0.43 4.44
C SER A 68 4.50 1.56 5.01
N GLN A 69 5.41 1.27 5.94
CA GLN A 69 6.33 2.29 6.48
C GLN A 69 7.26 2.85 5.40
N LYS A 70 7.80 2.00 4.51
CA LYS A 70 8.60 2.47 3.36
C LYS A 70 7.79 3.39 2.45
N LEU A 71 6.52 3.06 2.21
CA LEU A 71 5.62 3.88 1.41
C LEU A 71 5.38 5.25 2.04
N VAL A 72 5.14 5.29 3.36
CA VAL A 72 4.94 6.54 4.13
C VAL A 72 6.18 7.42 4.06
N ARG A 73 7.38 6.85 4.29
CA ARG A 73 8.64 7.60 4.18
C ARG A 73 8.84 8.21 2.79
N LYS A 74 8.36 7.55 1.72
CA LYS A 74 8.45 8.12 0.36
C LYS A 74 7.52 9.33 0.19
N TYR A 75 6.34 9.32 0.79
CA TYR A 75 5.44 10.49 0.81
C TYR A 75 5.99 11.64 1.66
N GLU A 76 6.66 11.36 2.79
CA GLU A 76 7.27 12.40 3.64
C GLU A 76 8.47 13.09 2.98
N ASN A 77 9.18 12.36 2.12
CA ASN A 77 10.32 12.84 1.35
C ASN A 77 9.91 13.48 0.01
N LEU A 78 8.61 13.77 -0.20
CA LEU A 78 8.18 14.58 -1.33
C LEU A 78 8.76 15.99 -1.21
N ASP A 79 9.34 16.46 -2.30
CA ASP A 79 9.99 17.77 -2.40
C ASP A 79 9.39 18.62 -3.52
N VAL A 80 9.71 19.91 -3.51
CA VAL A 80 9.30 20.88 -4.54
C VAL A 80 9.75 20.37 -5.92
N GLY A 81 8.85 20.41 -6.90
CA GLY A 81 9.06 19.86 -8.24
C GLY A 81 8.53 18.42 -8.42
N SER A 82 8.16 17.71 -7.35
CA SER A 82 7.57 16.37 -7.47
C SER A 82 6.20 16.44 -8.15
N VAL A 83 6.00 15.57 -9.14
CA VAL A 83 4.73 15.46 -9.89
C VAL A 83 3.85 14.38 -9.24
N LEU A 84 2.59 14.74 -8.99
CA LEU A 84 1.55 13.94 -8.38
C LEU A 84 0.39 13.78 -9.37
N ALA A 85 -0.22 12.60 -9.40
CA ALA A 85 -1.42 12.33 -10.19
C ALA A 85 -2.60 12.05 -9.25
N LYS A 86 -3.75 12.69 -9.49
CA LYS A 86 -4.96 12.45 -8.68
C LYS A 86 -5.56 11.08 -9.00
N LYS A 87 -5.84 10.26 -7.97
CA LYS A 87 -6.32 8.87 -8.11
C LYS A 87 -7.73 8.74 -8.69
N LEU A 88 -8.60 9.71 -8.42
CA LEU A 88 -10.05 9.65 -8.66
C LEU A 88 -10.55 10.51 -9.84
N SER A 89 -9.67 10.97 -10.74
CA SER A 89 -10.11 11.84 -11.85
C SER A 89 -10.57 11.01 -13.08
N PRO A 90 -11.86 11.06 -13.48
CA PRO A 90 -12.45 10.13 -14.44
C PRO A 90 -12.23 10.46 -15.92
N LYS A 91 -11.61 11.61 -16.28
CA LYS A 91 -11.46 12.01 -17.71
C LYS A 91 -10.05 12.43 -18.13
N ALA A 92 -9.21 12.83 -17.18
CA ALA A 92 -7.76 12.96 -17.34
C ALA A 92 -7.16 13.08 -15.94
N PRO A 93 -6.11 12.31 -15.59
CA PRO A 93 -5.43 12.52 -14.32
C PRO A 93 -4.76 13.91 -14.39
N GLY A 94 -5.36 14.89 -13.72
CA GLY A 94 -4.71 16.17 -13.49
C GLY A 94 -3.36 15.88 -12.85
N ARG A 95 -2.28 16.25 -13.51
CA ARG A 95 -0.94 16.21 -12.95
C ARG A 95 -0.74 17.49 -12.14
N PHE A 96 -0.25 17.33 -10.92
CA PHE A 96 -0.03 18.41 -9.98
C PHE A 96 1.44 18.43 -9.60
N VAL A 97 2.08 19.59 -9.61
CA VAL A 97 3.45 19.75 -9.13
C VAL A 97 3.44 20.40 -7.77
N ILE A 98 4.26 19.90 -6.85
CA ILE A 98 4.50 20.57 -5.58
C ILE A 98 5.29 21.84 -5.84
N THR A 99 4.68 23.01 -5.60
CA THR A 99 5.32 24.32 -5.79
C THR A 99 5.92 24.85 -4.50
N ASN A 100 5.35 24.49 -3.35
CA ASN A 100 5.86 24.91 -2.04
C ASN A 100 5.51 23.88 -0.95
N ARG A 101 6.35 23.78 0.08
CA ARG A 101 6.20 22.88 1.22
C ARG A 101 5.98 23.70 2.50
N GLY A 102 4.76 23.61 3.05
CA GLY A 102 4.47 24.04 4.41
C GLY A 102 4.79 22.94 5.44
N TYR A 103 4.63 23.27 6.72
CA TYR A 103 4.85 22.32 7.82
C TYR A 103 3.88 21.12 7.74
N ASN A 104 2.58 21.37 7.57
CA ASN A 104 1.53 20.34 7.49
C ASN A 104 0.83 20.24 6.13
N HIS A 105 1.19 21.11 5.17
CA HIS A 105 0.50 21.25 3.89
C HIS A 105 1.49 21.29 2.73
N PHE A 106 1.05 20.82 1.56
CA PHE A 106 1.71 21.01 0.28
C PHE A 106 0.87 21.95 -0.58
N TYR A 107 1.55 22.91 -1.21
CA TYR A 107 0.96 23.72 -2.27
C TYR A 107 1.18 22.99 -3.59
N LEU A 108 0.08 22.60 -4.22
CA LEU A 108 0.06 21.88 -5.47
C LEU A 108 -0.40 22.81 -6.58
N ARG A 109 0.25 22.79 -7.73
CA ARG A 109 -0.20 23.50 -8.93
C ARG A 109 -0.58 22.49 -10.00
N CYS A 110 -1.80 22.57 -10.51
CA CYS A 110 -2.21 21.76 -11.64
C CYS A 110 -1.42 22.17 -12.88
N LEU A 111 -0.82 21.20 -13.57
CA LEU A 111 -0.06 21.46 -14.80
C LEU A 111 -0.95 21.83 -15.98
N ASN A 112 -2.21 21.36 -15.99
CA ASN A 112 -3.13 21.62 -17.11
C ASN A 112 -3.88 22.95 -16.95
N THR A 113 -4.37 23.25 -15.74
CA THR A 113 -5.21 24.44 -15.49
C THR A 113 -4.46 25.59 -14.83
N GLY A 114 -3.26 25.34 -14.30
CA GLY A 114 -2.51 26.32 -13.52
C GLY A 114 -3.07 26.59 -12.11
N GLU A 115 -4.20 25.97 -11.76
CA GLU A 115 -4.89 26.14 -10.47
C GLU A 115 -4.01 25.70 -9.30
N GLN A 116 -4.01 26.47 -8.22
CA GLN A 116 -3.28 26.15 -6.99
C GLN A 116 -4.22 25.53 -5.97
N VAL A 117 -3.82 24.38 -5.43
CA VAL A 117 -4.58 23.62 -4.44
C VAL A 117 -3.69 23.40 -3.22
N LEU A 118 -4.21 23.74 -2.04
CA LEU A 118 -3.57 23.41 -0.77
C LEU A 118 -4.09 22.05 -0.30
N VAL A 119 -3.18 21.09 -0.08
CA VAL A 119 -3.54 19.75 0.42
C VAL A 119 -2.71 19.42 1.64
N SER A 120 -3.33 18.86 2.67
CA SER A 120 -2.60 18.39 3.84
C SER A 120 -1.71 17.20 3.50
N LYS A 121 -0.53 17.10 4.14
CA LYS A 121 0.42 15.99 3.90
C LYS A 121 -0.24 14.63 4.07
N ASN A 122 -1.17 14.51 5.02
CA ASN A 122 -1.93 13.29 5.27
C ASN A 122 -2.87 12.95 4.12
N ARG A 123 -3.60 13.93 3.57
CA ARG A 123 -4.51 13.71 2.43
C ARG A 123 -3.78 13.47 1.10
N VAL A 124 -2.55 13.96 0.93
CA VAL A 124 -1.79 13.69 -0.30
C VAL A 124 -1.64 12.19 -0.54
N ARG A 125 -1.46 11.40 0.52
CA ARG A 125 -1.39 9.94 0.44
C ARG A 125 -2.70 9.31 -0.05
N GLU A 126 -3.83 9.87 0.34
CA GLU A 126 -5.16 9.34 0.04
C GLU A 126 -5.55 9.70 -1.39
N ASP A 127 -5.39 10.96 -1.77
CA ASP A 127 -5.94 11.53 -3.00
C ASP A 127 -4.99 11.43 -4.20
N PHE A 128 -3.68 11.28 -3.98
CA PHE A 128 -2.66 11.35 -5.04
C PHE A 128 -1.72 10.14 -5.06
N ASP A 129 -1.37 9.72 -6.27
CA ASP A 129 -0.26 8.80 -6.57
C ASP A 129 0.95 9.60 -7.07
N ILE A 130 2.16 9.12 -6.79
CA ILE A 130 3.40 9.77 -7.23
C ILE A 130 3.65 9.42 -8.69
N ALA A 131 3.73 10.43 -9.55
CA ALA A 131 3.83 10.31 -11.00
C ALA A 131 4.98 11.18 -11.51
N ASN A 132 6.21 10.82 -11.14
CA ASN A 132 7.47 11.48 -11.56
C ASN A 132 7.52 11.67 -13.08
#